data_AF-A0A7W6E702-F1
#
_entry.id   AF-A0A7W6E702-F1
#
_cell.length_a   1.000
_cell.length_b   1.000
_cell.length_c   1.000
_cell.angle_alpha   90.00
_cell.angle_beta   90.00
_cell.angle_gamma   90.00
#
_symmetry.space_group_name_H-M   'P 1'
#
loop_
_entity.id
_entity.type
_entity.pdbx_description
1 polymer ?
#
loop_
_entity_poly.entity_id
_entity_poly.type
_entity_poly.pdbx_seq_one_letter_code
_entity_poly.pdbx_strand_id
1 'polypeptide(L)'
;MQTETLYSNTRYTPPATESPKQTPPKPDLFGIQAAWLHFANEIEVRRLAKLHMRMERRKRGLDDLISERQRIMNRCIRRMRRSNGKN
;
A
#
# COMPACT_ATOMS: atom_id res chain seq x y z
N MET A 1 53.40 -16.83 46.94
CA MET A 1 52.00 -16.56 46.58
C MET A 1 51.74 -15.08 46.73
N GLN A 2 51.59 -14.37 45.61
CA GLN A 2 50.80 -13.15 45.43
C GLN A 2 50.81 -12.86 43.94
N THR A 3 49.61 -12.84 43.38
CA THR A 3 49.24 -12.62 41.98
C THR A 3 49.09 -11.13 41.70
N GLU A 4 49.09 -10.74 40.41
CA GLU A 4 48.31 -9.66 39.75
C GLU A 4 49.14 -8.97 38.65
N THR A 5 49.01 -9.45 37.41
CA THR A 5 48.13 -8.95 36.33
C THR A 5 48.70 -7.74 35.57
N LEU A 6 49.62 -8.04 34.64
CA LEU A 6 49.91 -7.18 33.49
C LEU A 6 48.79 -7.37 32.45
N TYR A 7 47.83 -6.45 32.39
CA TYR A 7 46.98 -6.29 31.21
C TYR A 7 47.28 -4.92 30.59
N SER A 8 48.16 -4.94 29.61
CA SER A 8 48.48 -3.80 28.76
C SER A 8 47.25 -3.40 27.96
N ASN A 9 46.76 -2.19 28.22
CA ASN A 9 45.60 -1.59 27.61
C ASN A 9 45.89 -1.25 26.13
N THR A 10 45.59 -2.18 25.22
CA THR A 10 45.65 -1.93 23.78
C THR A 10 44.40 -1.14 23.38
N ARG A 11 44.59 0.00 22.72
CA ARG A 11 43.52 0.89 22.26
C ARG A 11 42.65 0.16 21.24
N TYR A 12 41.46 -0.29 21.65
CA TYR A 12 40.43 -0.72 20.70
C TYR A 12 39.91 0.51 19.95
N THR A 13 40.29 0.67 18.70
CA THR A 13 39.61 1.55 17.76
C THR A 13 38.39 0.82 17.21
N PRO A 14 37.14 1.21 17.56
CA PRO A 14 35.97 0.61 16.94
C PRO A 14 35.99 0.90 15.43
N PRO A 15 35.65 -0.08 14.56
CA PRO A 15 35.43 0.21 13.15
C PRO A 15 34.27 1.20 13.02
N ALA A 16 34.48 2.21 12.17
CA ALA A 16 33.55 3.30 11.93
C ALA A 16 32.10 2.78 11.83
N THR A 17 31.24 3.31 12.71
CA THR A 17 29.80 3.13 12.65
C THR A 17 29.33 3.44 11.24
N GLU A 18 28.96 2.40 10.49
CA GLU A 18 28.33 2.54 9.19
C GLU A 18 27.11 3.44 9.38
N SER A 19 27.20 4.64 8.82
CA SER A 19 26.08 5.58 8.78
C SER A 19 24.90 4.88 8.12
N PRO A 20 23.67 4.99 8.66
CA PRO A 20 22.52 4.34 8.05
C PRO A 20 22.39 4.89 6.63
N LYS A 21 22.60 4.02 5.65
CA LYS A 21 22.45 4.35 4.23
C LYS A 21 21.05 4.92 4.06
N GLN A 22 20.98 6.23 3.83
CA GLN A 22 19.74 6.93 3.50
C GLN A 22 19.21 6.28 2.22
N THR A 23 18.20 5.42 2.37
CA THR A 23 17.47 4.87 1.24
C THR A 23 16.68 6.03 0.63
N PRO A 24 16.78 6.27 -0.68
CA PRO A 24 16.03 7.35 -1.31
C PRO A 24 14.53 7.15 -1.04
N PRO A 25 13.76 8.23 -0.82
CA PRO A 25 12.32 8.11 -0.58
C PRO A 25 11.70 7.42 -1.80
N LYS A 26 11.18 6.19 -1.59
CA LYS A 26 10.46 5.46 -2.64
C LYS A 26 9.24 6.29 -3.04
N PRO A 27 8.96 6.44 -4.34
CA PRO A 27 7.77 7.14 -4.80
C PRO A 27 6.52 6.49 -4.21
N ASP A 28 5.47 7.30 -4.01
CA ASP A 28 4.19 6.89 -3.45
C ASP A 28 3.56 5.80 -4.34
N LEU A 29 3.76 4.54 -3.95
CA LEU A 29 3.30 3.37 -4.68
C LEU A 29 1.87 3.09 -4.24
N PHE A 30 0.94 3.03 -5.20
CA PHE A 30 -0.50 2.79 -4.94
C PHE A 30 -1.23 3.93 -4.22
N GLY A 31 -0.63 5.13 -4.14
CA GLY A 31 -1.18 6.26 -3.36
C GLY A 31 -1.17 6.01 -1.86
N ILE A 32 -0.27 5.13 -1.39
CA ILE A 32 -0.12 4.79 0.03
C ILE A 32 1.37 4.74 0.38
N GLN A 33 1.76 5.60 1.32
CA GLN A 33 3.06 5.49 1.99
C GLN A 33 2.95 4.48 3.14
N ALA A 34 3.14 3.19 2.84
CA ALA A 34 3.03 2.14 3.84
C ALA A 34 4.41 1.62 4.31
N ALA A 35 4.60 1.51 5.63
CA ALA A 35 5.85 1.05 6.23
C ALA A 35 6.25 -0.38 5.79
N TRP A 36 5.29 -1.25 5.48
CA TRP A 36 5.58 -2.61 5.01
C TRP A 36 6.28 -2.63 3.64
N LEU A 37 6.18 -1.56 2.84
CA LEU A 37 6.80 -1.46 1.52
C LEU A 37 8.34 -1.41 1.59
N HIS A 38 8.91 -1.10 2.76
CA HIS A 38 10.34 -1.20 3.00
C HIS A 38 10.84 -2.64 3.00
N PHE A 39 9.98 -3.60 3.37
CA PHE A 39 10.31 -5.02 3.44
C PHE A 39 9.99 -5.79 2.15
N ALA A 40 9.20 -5.19 1.25
CA ALA A 40 8.82 -5.81 -0.02
C ALA A 40 9.98 -5.81 -1.02
N ASN A 41 10.21 -6.95 -1.67
CA ASN A 41 11.18 -7.05 -2.75
C ASN A 41 10.61 -6.53 -4.09
N GLU A 42 11.47 -6.32 -5.09
CA GLU A 42 11.04 -5.76 -6.37
C GLU A 42 10.01 -6.62 -7.11
N ILE A 43 10.09 -7.94 -7.02
CA ILE A 43 9.17 -8.87 -7.69
C ILE A 43 7.77 -8.73 -7.09
N GLU A 44 7.70 -8.66 -5.76
CA GLU A 44 6.46 -8.43 -5.01
C GLU A 44 5.85 -7.08 -5.35
N VAL A 45 6.64 -6.00 -5.35
CA VAL A 45 6.17 -4.66 -5.74
C VAL A 45 5.62 -4.66 -7.16
N ARG A 46 6.31 -5.30 -8.12
CA ARG A 46 5.86 -5.41 -9.51
C ARG A 46 4.57 -6.24 -9.65
N ARG A 47 4.40 -7.26 -8.82
CA ARG A 47 3.16 -8.07 -8.77
C ARG A 47 2.01 -7.27 -8.17
N LEU A 48 2.25 -6.52 -7.10
CA LEU A 48 1.26 -5.62 -6.50
C LEU A 48 0.82 -4.54 -7.50
N ALA A 49 1.74 -3.95 -8.27
CA ALA A 49 1.44 -3.01 -9.37
C ALA A 49 0.39 -3.57 -10.35
N LYS A 50 0.62 -4.80 -10.81
CA LYS A 50 -0.31 -5.49 -11.72
C LYS A 50 -1.65 -5.79 -11.06
N LEU A 51 -1.65 -6.23 -9.80
CA LEU A 51 -2.88 -6.52 -9.07
C LEU A 51 -3.73 -5.27 -8.86
N HIS A 52 -3.12 -4.18 -8.41
CA HIS A 52 -3.79 -2.90 -8.21
C HIS A 52 -4.46 -2.42 -9.50
N MET A 53 -3.74 -2.42 -10.63
CA MET A 53 -4.32 -2.05 -11.92
C MET A 53 -5.49 -2.94 -12.35
N ARG A 54 -5.44 -4.25 -12.05
CA ARG A 54 -6.56 -5.16 -12.31
C ARG A 54 -7.76 -4.86 -11.40
N MET A 55 -7.51 -4.54 -10.13
CA MET A 55 -8.57 -4.16 -9.19
C MET A 55 -9.26 -2.88 -9.64
N GLU A 56 -8.50 -1.84 -10.02
CA GLU A 56 -9.07 -0.57 -10.49
C GLU A 56 -9.93 -0.75 -11.75
N ARG A 57 -9.53 -1.62 -12.68
CA ARG A 57 -10.38 -1.95 -13.85
C ARG A 57 -11.67 -2.65 -13.44
N ARG A 58 -11.61 -3.57 -12.48
CA ARG A 58 -12.81 -4.29 -11.98
C ARG A 58 -13.75 -3.38 -11.21
N LYS A 59 -13.22 -2.45 -10.41
CA LYS A 59 -14.00 -1.43 -9.71
C LYS A 59 -14.81 -0.59 -10.72
N ARG A 60 -14.17 -0.08 -11.77
CA ARG A 60 -14.88 0.64 -12.84
C ARG A 60 -16.00 -0.16 -13.47
N GLY A 61 -15.74 -1.44 -13.82
CA GLY A 61 -16.80 -2.30 -14.35
C GLY A 61 -17.94 -2.55 -13.37
N LEU A 62 -17.64 -2.65 -12.07
CA LEU A 62 -18.66 -2.74 -11.02
C LEU A 62 -19.47 -1.45 -10.91
N ASP A 63 -18.83 -0.28 -10.99
CA ASP A 63 -19.49 1.02 -10.95
C ASP A 63 -20.48 1.19 -12.11
N ASP A 64 -20.11 0.73 -13.31
CA ASP A 64 -21.00 0.71 -14.48
C ASP A 64 -22.25 -0.15 -14.24
N LEU A 65 -22.06 -1.36 -13.68
CA LEU A 65 -23.16 -2.27 -13.35
C LEU A 65 -24.08 -1.70 -12.26
N ILE A 66 -23.51 -1.08 -11.22
CA ILE A 66 -24.27 -0.41 -10.16
C ILE A 66 -25.10 0.73 -10.75
N SER A 67 -24.49 1.53 -11.62
CA SER A 67 -25.14 2.67 -12.29
C SER A 67 -26.31 2.21 -13.15
N GLU A 68 -26.14 1.14 -13.92
CA GLU A 68 -27.21 0.59 -14.75
C GLU A 68 -28.35 0.02 -13.91
N ARG A 69 -28.03 -0.72 -12.84
CA ARG A 69 -29.03 -1.21 -11.87
C ARG A 69 -29.86 -0.04 -11.32
N GLN A 70 -29.22 1.05 -10.90
CA GLN A 70 -29.91 2.23 -10.38
C GLN A 70 -30.78 2.90 -11.44
N ARG A 71 -30.32 3.02 -12.69
CA ARG A 71 -31.13 3.56 -13.80
C ARG A 71 -32.41 2.75 -14.03
N ILE A 72 -32.30 1.41 -14.01
CA ILE A 72 -33.45 0.51 -14.14
C ILE A 72 -34.41 0.71 -12.98
N MET A 73 -33.93 0.68 -11.73
CA MET A 73 -34.74 0.91 -10.53
C MET A 73 -35.48 2.24 -10.61
N ASN A 74 -34.78 3.33 -10.93
CA ASN A 74 -35.37 4.66 -11.06
C ASN A 74 -36.43 4.72 -12.16
N ARG A 75 -36.21 4.01 -13.29
CA ARG A 75 -37.20 3.90 -14.36
C ARG A 75 -38.46 3.19 -13.89
N CYS A 76 -38.32 2.08 -13.15
CA CYS A 76 -39.44 1.34 -12.58
C CYS A 76 -40.21 2.19 -11.55
N ILE A 77 -39.52 2.87 -10.64
CA ILE A 77 -40.13 3.78 -9.65
C ILE A 77 -40.91 4.89 -10.34
N ARG A 78 -40.36 5.52 -11.40
CA ARG A 78 -41.07 6.54 -12.18
C ARG A 78 -42.31 5.99 -12.87
N ARG A 79 -42.27 4.77 -13.41
CA ARG A 79 -43.46 4.12 -14.00
C ARG A 79 -44.54 3.89 -12.93
N MET A 80 -44.15 3.37 -11.77
CA MET A 80 -45.06 3.16 -10.62
C MET A 80 -45.67 4.47 -10.09
N ARG A 81 -44.88 5.55 -9.99
CA ARG A 81 -45.41 6.86 -9.56
C ARG A 81 -46.47 7.38 -10.53
N ARG A 82 -46.19 7.29 -11.84
CA ARG A 82 -47.11 7.71 -12.91
C ARG A 82 -48.38 6.87 -12.95
N SER A 83 -48.30 5.55 -12.78
CA SER A 83 -49.49 4.70 -12.70
C SER A 83 -50.39 5.06 -11.52
N ASN A 84 -49.79 5.58 -10.44
CA ASN A 84 -50.52 6.00 -9.24
C ASN A 84 -50.98 7.47 -9.30
N GLY A 85 -50.91 8.12 -10.48
CA GLY A 85 -51.34 9.51 -10.68
C GLY A 85 -50.45 10.57 -10.03
N LYS A 86 -49.26 10.18 -9.54
CA LYS A 86 -48.31 11.09 -8.89
C LYS A 86 -47.28 11.56 -9.90
N ASN A 87 -47.41 12.82 -10.36
CA ASN A 87 -46.36 13.56 -11.07
C ASN A 87 -45.78 14.62 -10.15
#